data_AF-A0A327J8G7-F1
#
_entry.id   AF-A0A327J8G7-F1
#
_cell.length_a   1.000
_cell.length_b   1.000
_cell.length_c   1.000
_cell.angle_alpha   90.00
_cell.angle_beta   90.00
_cell.angle_gamma   90.00
#
_symmetry.space_group_name_H-M   'P 1'
#
loop_
_entity.id
_entity.type
_entity.pdbx_description
1 polymer ?
#
loop_
_entity_poly.entity_id
_entity_poly.type
_entity_poly.pdbx_seq_one_letter_code
_entity_poly.pdbx_strand_id
1 'polypeptide(L)' 'MLSIKACRHSLGKYAKDLDDSEIEAIRDLMYQLAFVMVEDYLNKCSKVVPIMAERNTNEK' A
#
# COMPACT_ATOMS: atom_id res chain seq x y z
N MET A 1 -3.13 3.74 -6.78
CA MET A 1 -1.68 3.95 -6.64
C MET A 1 -1.38 5.45 -6.56
N LEU A 2 -0.79 5.94 -5.47
CA LEU A 2 0.03 7.15 -5.37
C LEU A 2 0.82 7.35 -6.66
N SER A 3 0.77 8.56 -7.19
CA SER A 3 1.61 8.95 -8.31
C SER A 3 3.07 9.06 -7.86
N ILE A 4 4.01 8.98 -8.82
CA ILE A 4 5.43 9.25 -8.59
C ILE A 4 5.61 10.64 -7.96
N LYS A 5 4.85 11.64 -8.41
CA LYS A 5 4.85 13.00 -7.83
C LYS A 5 4.46 13.03 -6.36
N ALA A 6 3.43 12.28 -5.97
CA ALA A 6 3.00 12.17 -4.57
C ALA A 6 4.03 11.41 -3.73
N CYS A 7 4.65 10.37 -4.29
CA CYS A 7 5.73 9.63 -3.64
C CYS A 7 6.98 10.51 -3.42
N ARG A 8 7.42 11.25 -4.45
CA ARG A 8 8.51 12.23 -4.33
C ARG A 8 8.23 13.28 -3.26
N HIS A 9 7.02 13.82 -3.23
CA HIS A 9 6.61 14.78 -2.20
C HIS A 9 6.71 14.18 -0.78
N SER A 10 6.26 12.94 -0.61
CA SER A 10 6.28 12.23 0.68
C SER A 10 7.69 11.88 1.15
N LEU A 11 8.58 11.51 0.21
CA LEU A 11 9.99 11.23 0.47
C LEU A 11 10.80 12.49 0.75
N GLY A 12 10.33 13.66 0.30
CA GLY A 12 10.89 14.96 0.64
C GLY A 12 12.38 15.05 0.28
N LYS A 13 13.23 15.30 1.28
CA LYS A 13 14.68 15.44 1.08
C LYS A 13 15.35 14.18 0.51
N TYR A 14 14.79 13.00 0.75
CA TYR A 14 15.35 11.72 0.30
C TYR A 14 15.09 11.46 -1.18
N ALA A 15 14.13 12.15 -1.80
CA ALA A 15 13.83 12.01 -3.23
C ALA A 15 14.71 12.88 -4.13
N LYS A 16 15.62 13.69 -3.56
CA LYS A 16 16.45 14.63 -4.34
C LYS A 16 17.45 13.92 -5.25
N ASP A 17 18.04 12.84 -4.75
CA ASP A 17 19.11 12.11 -5.43
C ASP A 17 18.58 10.85 -6.15
N LEU A 18 17.25 10.69 -6.20
CA LEU A 18 16.59 9.52 -6.77
C LEU A 18 15.95 9.84 -8.12
N ASP A 19 16.14 8.95 -9.08
CA ASP A 19 15.47 9.00 -10.37
C ASP A 19 14.02 8.48 -10.29
N ASP A 20 13.24 8.65 -11.36
CA ASP A 20 11.82 8.24 -11.35
C ASP A 20 11.63 6.73 -11.20
N SER A 21 12.59 5.92 -11.69
CA SER A 21 12.55 4.46 -11.57
C SER A 21 12.81 4.01 -10.13
N GLU A 22 13.73 4.66 -9.43
CA GLU A 22 14.01 4.39 -8.02
C GLU A 22 12.82 4.79 -7.14
N ILE A 23 12.20 5.93 -7.43
CA ILE A 23 10.98 6.36 -6.73
C ILE A 23 9.83 5.37 -6.99
N GLU A 24 9.70 4.89 -8.21
CA GLU A 24 8.71 3.86 -8.56
C GLU A 24 8.96 2.55 -7.79
N ALA A 25 10.21 2.09 -7.70
CA ALA A 25 10.56 0.91 -6.91
C ALA A 25 10.24 1.07 -5.42
N ILE A 26 10.53 2.23 -4.82
CA ILE A 26 10.18 2.52 -3.42
C ILE A 26 8.66 2.51 -3.23
N ARG A 27 7.93 3.15 -4.14
CA ARG A 27 6.46 3.19 -4.11
C ARG A 27 5.88 1.77 -4.14
N ASP A 28 6.40 0.92 -5.02
CA ASP A 28 5.89 -0.44 -5.20
C ASP A 28 6.23 -1.33 -4.00
N LEU A 29 7.41 -1.16 -3.40
CA LEU A 29 7.76 -1.79 -2.12
C LEU A 29 6.81 -1.37 -1.00
N MET A 30 6.46 -0.08 -0.90
CA MET A 30 5.50 0.40 0.09
C MET A 30 4.11 -0.22 -0.10
N TYR A 31 3.68 -0.47 -1.34
CA TYR A 31 2.43 -1.19 -1.59
C TYR A 31 2.48 -2.65 -1.16
N GLN A 32 3.56 -3.34 -1.49
CA GLN A 32 3.74 -4.73 -1.08
C GLN A 32 3.72 -4.85 0.45
N LEU A 33 4.43 -3.95 1.15
CA LEU A 33 4.43 -3.92 2.60
C LEU A 33 3.04 -3.61 3.17
N ALA A 34 2.35 -2.62 2.62
CA ALA A 34 0.99 -2.28 3.06
C ALA A 34 0.04 -3.46 2.89
N PHE A 35 0.15 -4.22 1.80
CA PHE A 35 -0.65 -5.42 1.57
C PHE A 35 -0.40 -6.47 2.65
N VAL A 36 0.88 -6.79 2.94
CA VAL A 36 1.26 -7.74 3.99
C VAL A 36 0.78 -7.28 5.37
N MET A 37 0.91 -5.98 5.68
CA MET A 37 0.45 -5.42 6.96
C MET A 37 -1.07 -5.48 7.11
N VAL A 38 -1.82 -5.19 6.05
CA VAL A 38 -3.28 -5.32 6.04
C VAL A 38 -3.66 -6.79 6.20
N GLU A 39 -3.03 -7.71 5.47
CA GLU A 39 -3.30 -9.14 5.58
C GLU A 39 -2.98 -9.67 6.99
N ASP A 40 -1.85 -9.30 7.57
CA ASP A 40 -1.48 -9.67 8.94
C ASP A 40 -2.46 -9.09 9.97
N TYR A 41 -2.88 -7.83 9.79
CA TYR A 41 -3.91 -7.20 10.61
C TYR A 41 -5.25 -7.94 10.48
N LEU A 42 -5.69 -8.27 9.27
CA LEU A 42 -6.91 -9.05 9.03
C LEU A 42 -6.82 -10.41 9.71
N ASN A 43 -5.68 -11.10 9.58
CA ASN A 43 -5.49 -12.43 10.15
C ASN A 43 -5.46 -12.39 11.69
N LYS A 44 -4.78 -11.41 12.30
CA LYS A 44 -4.66 -11.28 13.77
C LYS A 44 -5.87 -10.61 14.44
N CYS A 45 -6.51 -9.65 13.78
CA CYS A 45 -7.63 -8.88 14.32
C CYS A 45 -9.01 -9.36 13.84
N SER A 46 -9.10 -10.40 13.00
CA SER A 46 -10.35 -11.06 12.58
C SER A 46 -11.27 -11.46 13.75
N LYS A 47 -10.71 -11.68 14.94
CA LYS A 47 -11.47 -12.01 16.16
C LYS A 47 -12.00 -10.78 16.93
N VAL A 48 -11.51 -9.58 16.64
CA VAL A 48 -11.78 -8.37 17.44
C VAL A 48 -12.60 -7.35 16.65
N VAL A 49 -12.44 -7.25 15.33
CA VAL A 49 -13.20 -6.32 14.50
C VAL A 49 -13.71 -7.06 13.25
N PRO A 50 -15.02 -7.38 13.16
CA PRO A 50 -15.58 -7.91 11.93
C PRO A 50 -15.53 -6.82 10.87
N ILE A 51 -14.62 -6.96 9.92
CA ILE A 51 -14.56 -6.10 8.74
C ILE A 51 -15.63 -6.61 7.79
N MET A 52 -16.78 -5.92 7.75
CA MET A 52 -17.76 -6.04 6.67
C MET A 52 -17.15 -5.44 5.39
N ALA A 53 -16.12 -6.10 4.86
CA ALA A 53 -15.81 -5.94 3.44
C ALA A 53 -16.80 -6.83 2.71
N GLU A 54 -17.94 -6.27 2.32
CA GLU A 54 -18.87 -6.93 1.41
C GLU A 54 -18.11 -7.31 0.13
N ARG A 55 -17.62 -8.55 0.08
CA ARG A 55 -17.28 -9.21 -1.17
C ARG A 55 -18.61 -9.46 -1.86
N ASN A 56 -19.04 -8.54 -2.72
CA ASN A 56 -20.03 -8.84 -3.74
C ASN A 56 -19.41 -9.84 -4.71
N THR A 57 -19.48 -11.13 -4.36
CA THR A 57 -19.43 -12.22 -5.33
C THR A 57 -20.67 -12.09 -6.21
N ASN A 58 -20.58 -11.25 -7.24
CA ASN A 58 -21.41 -11.39 -8.41
C ASN A 58 -20.95 -12.65 -9.15
N GLU A 59 -21.41 -13.80 -8.66
CA GLU A 59 -21.57 -14.99 -9.48
C GLU A 59 -22.97 -14.91 -10.10
N LYS A 60 -23.03 -14.60 -11.40
CA LYS A 60 -24.05 -15.06 -12.33
C LYS A 60 -23.56 -14.95 -13.75
#